data_AF-A0A8H6PMI3-F1
#
_entry.id   AF-A0A8H6PMI3-F1
#
_cell.length_a   1.000
_cell.length_b   1.000
_cell.length_c   1.000
_cell.angle_alpha   90.00
_cell.angle_beta   90.00
_cell.angle_gamma   90.00
#
_symmetry.space_group_name_H-M   'P 1'
#
loop_
_entity.id
_entity.type
_entity.pdbx_description
1 polymer ?
#
loop_
_entity_poly.entity_id
_entity_poly.type
_entity_poly.pdbx_seq_one_letter_code
_entity_poly.pdbx_strand_id
1 'polypeptide(L)'
;MQTASQVLASPLPVIRHVKGTLNASVSNEWLHESYMHLWTTFDQEIRSALAPLNLNFQVPHVDFAGGEVYLVGNEIGLSSRFINNVCVPVAKVLARSSQPSLVIGDIQAFLVTPEIIPDVSIGVTINNNDRITTVKVVGEFKTFWTLDLAQFSVSDIGSRLQLGPHLGQLVAQMRKFGLRYGFLSTYEGTMFVKRTADFAFCVSRPIRALDTNLSVRQCFAGFCILAEQAHDYTEDSDFKAERLRGQNGLQASVRQTPRRNHVAEGHVASLVTGLTGNVTPNSIILSDQGGTLTILNVSRMISHPGQTDKAIFEIDQQGTRYIVKCWGPRHERASNAEIAVYERLRESRPGGYDVFANMILAGNILCSSLFPDGRALVLPYKDGQILGYIWDDLDVRERTHVREECEKAIRILRYLSIRVPDAGKHNVLYERDTGAVTMLDFETAMECPQSEHVPYVELLSLFGDSTRRERTSDTLPGRLMSGDGLFSGESDFRKPGLCGATPDGVVNVNRFSSPRLRAIESSRETGSRMRRPPNSFEADGFNIRNFKPVTIVAVAIIVAIIVAIIVAIIVAIIVAIVVGVSSNTPEGCDTIEYPPFLEKLKGR
;
A
#
# COMPACT_ATOMS: atom_id res chain seq x y z
N MET A 1 -22.44 -32.44 14.00
CA MET A 1 -21.03 -32.80 14.31
C MET A 1 -20.39 -33.27 13.03
N GLN A 2 -19.11 -32.99 12.82
CA GLN A 2 -18.32 -33.46 11.66
C GLN A 2 -17.02 -34.07 12.19
N THR A 3 -16.42 -35.02 11.46
CA THR A 3 -15.09 -35.52 11.83
C THR A 3 -14.06 -34.41 11.64
N ALA A 4 -12.96 -34.41 12.41
CA ALA A 4 -11.88 -33.44 12.24
C ALA A 4 -11.30 -33.47 10.83
N SER A 5 -11.21 -34.66 10.22
CA SER A 5 -10.81 -34.81 8.82
C SER A 5 -11.77 -34.11 7.85
N GLN A 6 -13.09 -34.24 8.06
CA GLN A 6 -14.11 -33.54 7.26
C GLN A 6 -14.04 -32.01 7.45
N VAL A 7 -13.86 -31.55 8.69
CA VAL A 7 -13.71 -30.12 9.00
C VAL A 7 -12.47 -29.53 8.34
N LEU A 8 -11.34 -30.27 8.37
CA LEU A 8 -10.14 -29.80 7.70
C LEU A 8 -10.29 -29.84 6.19
N ALA A 9 -10.96 -30.83 5.59
CA ALA A 9 -11.04 -30.97 4.13
C ALA A 9 -12.14 -30.10 3.46
N SER A 10 -13.06 -29.53 4.24
CA SER A 10 -14.18 -28.76 3.71
C SER A 10 -13.73 -27.40 3.11
N PRO A 11 -14.37 -26.94 2.03
CA PRO A 11 -14.14 -25.62 1.48
C PRO A 11 -14.58 -24.52 2.45
N LEU A 12 -14.05 -23.30 2.28
CA LEU A 12 -14.45 -22.14 3.07
C LEU A 12 -15.82 -21.61 2.62
N PRO A 13 -16.65 -21.09 3.55
CA PRO A 13 -17.88 -20.38 3.21
C PRO A 13 -17.64 -19.22 2.23
N VAL A 14 -18.54 -18.99 1.28
CA VAL A 14 -18.43 -17.85 0.37
C VAL A 14 -18.72 -16.55 1.11
N ILE A 15 -17.77 -15.60 1.12
CA ILE A 15 -17.97 -14.28 1.73
C ILE A 15 -18.83 -13.39 0.83
N ARG A 16 -19.75 -12.66 1.44
CA ARG A 16 -20.52 -11.60 0.79
C ARG A 16 -19.85 -10.25 1.07
N HIS A 17 -19.64 -9.44 0.04
CA HIS A 17 -19.07 -8.10 0.18
C HIS A 17 -19.98 -7.04 -0.45
N VAL A 18 -19.97 -5.83 0.12
CA VAL A 18 -20.73 -4.68 -0.38
C VAL A 18 -19.93 -3.41 -0.09
N LYS A 19 -19.75 -2.54 -1.10
CA LYS A 19 -19.05 -1.24 -0.96
C LYS A 19 -17.68 -1.37 -0.26
N GLY A 20 -16.85 -2.25 -0.81
CA GLY A 20 -15.51 -2.55 -0.27
C GLY A 20 -14.56 -1.35 -0.34
N THR A 21 -13.45 -1.43 0.41
CA THR A 21 -12.29 -0.54 0.27
C THR A 21 -11.85 -0.43 -1.19
N LEU A 22 -11.49 0.78 -1.62
CA LEU A 22 -11.19 1.06 -3.03
C LEU A 22 -9.76 0.72 -3.43
N ASN A 23 -8.84 0.70 -2.47
CA ASN A 23 -7.42 0.44 -2.68
C ASN A 23 -6.95 -0.63 -1.70
N ALA A 24 -6.01 -1.46 -2.14
CA ALA A 24 -5.28 -2.35 -1.23
C ALA A 24 -4.43 -1.49 -0.28
N SER A 25 -4.28 -1.93 0.98
CA SER A 25 -3.23 -1.39 1.83
C SER A 25 -1.87 -1.80 1.24
N VAL A 26 -1.08 -0.83 0.77
CA VAL A 26 0.24 -1.07 0.18
C VAL A 26 1.29 -0.45 1.09
N SER A 27 2.20 -1.28 1.59
CA SER A 27 3.36 -0.84 2.35
C SER A 27 4.45 -0.28 1.41
N ASN A 28 5.33 0.55 1.97
CA ASN A 28 6.57 0.95 1.30
C ASN A 28 7.62 -0.18 1.23
N GLU A 29 7.32 -1.32 1.87
CA GLU A 29 8.14 -2.53 1.77
C GLU A 29 7.99 -3.21 0.41
N TRP A 30 9.08 -3.77 -0.08
CA TRP A 30 9.12 -4.41 -1.39
C TRP A 30 10.00 -5.64 -1.36
N LEU A 31 9.52 -6.74 -1.93
CA LEU A 31 10.33 -7.91 -2.23
C LEU A 31 10.59 -7.96 -3.73
N HIS A 32 11.87 -7.97 -4.11
CA HIS A 32 12.28 -8.11 -5.50
C HIS A 32 11.93 -9.50 -6.04
N GLU A 33 11.50 -9.56 -7.30
CA GLU A 33 11.03 -10.79 -7.93
C GLU A 33 12.09 -11.89 -7.99
N SER A 34 13.38 -11.53 -7.97
CA SER A 34 14.49 -12.50 -7.97
C SER A 34 14.58 -13.33 -6.69
N TYR A 35 13.97 -12.85 -5.60
CA TYR A 35 13.97 -13.51 -4.29
C TYR A 35 12.72 -14.35 -4.05
N MET A 36 11.78 -14.35 -5.01
CA MET A 36 10.56 -15.14 -4.99
C MET A 36 10.78 -16.44 -5.75
N HIS A 37 10.64 -17.56 -5.06
CA HIS A 37 10.81 -18.89 -5.64
C HIS A 37 9.55 -19.72 -5.43
N LEU A 38 9.21 -20.59 -6.38
CA LEU A 38 8.09 -21.52 -6.20
C LEU A 38 8.45 -22.56 -5.14
N TRP A 39 7.59 -22.76 -4.15
CA TRP A 39 7.70 -23.84 -3.17
C TRP A 39 7.16 -25.14 -3.76
N THR A 40 7.97 -25.82 -4.56
CA THR A 40 7.57 -27.00 -5.34
C THR A 40 7.18 -28.21 -4.49
N THR A 41 7.69 -28.32 -3.26
CA THR A 41 7.44 -29.42 -2.31
C THR A 41 6.31 -29.13 -1.33
N PHE A 42 5.63 -27.99 -1.43
CA PHE A 42 4.63 -27.54 -0.45
C PHE A 42 3.56 -28.59 -0.15
N ASP A 43 2.85 -29.10 -1.16
CA ASP A 43 1.79 -30.09 -1.00
C ASP A 43 2.27 -31.36 -0.28
N GLN A 44 3.48 -31.82 -0.61
CA GLN A 44 4.09 -33.00 0.01
C GLN A 44 4.43 -32.74 1.48
N GLU A 45 5.00 -31.58 1.80
CA GLU A 45 5.34 -31.19 3.17
C GLU A 45 4.07 -31.09 4.03
N ILE A 46 2.99 -30.46 3.52
CA ILE A 46 1.71 -30.37 4.23
C ILE A 46 1.11 -31.75 4.49
N ARG A 47 1.03 -32.62 3.47
CA ARG A 47 0.49 -33.98 3.65
C ARG A 47 1.32 -34.80 4.63
N SER A 48 2.65 -34.68 4.57
CA SER A 48 3.55 -35.36 5.49
C SER A 48 3.38 -34.87 6.93
N ALA A 49 3.16 -33.58 7.14
CA ALA A 49 2.90 -33.00 8.45
C ALA A 49 1.56 -33.46 9.05
N LEU A 50 0.53 -33.66 8.20
CA LEU A 50 -0.79 -34.11 8.63
C LEU A 50 -0.89 -35.62 8.88
N ALA A 51 -0.09 -36.43 8.18
CA ALA A 51 -0.18 -37.90 8.22
C ALA A 51 -0.13 -38.52 9.64
N PRO A 52 0.65 -37.99 10.60
CA PRO A 52 0.69 -38.54 11.97
C PRO A 52 -0.53 -38.20 12.83
N LEU A 53 -1.40 -37.26 12.41
CA LEU A 53 -2.52 -36.81 13.21
C LEU A 53 -3.68 -37.81 13.19
N ASN A 54 -4.20 -38.16 14.37
CA ASN A 54 -5.48 -38.85 14.47
C ASN A 54 -6.64 -37.86 14.31
N LEU A 55 -7.28 -37.87 13.13
CA LEU A 55 -8.38 -36.96 12.78
C LEU A 55 -9.78 -37.63 12.86
N ASN A 56 -9.87 -38.80 13.50
CA ASN A 56 -11.12 -39.59 13.59
C ASN A 56 -12.02 -39.20 14.77
N PHE A 57 -11.89 -37.98 15.30
CA PHE A 57 -12.73 -37.46 16.38
C PHE A 57 -13.74 -36.43 15.85
N GLN A 58 -14.82 -36.24 16.59
CA GLN A 58 -15.90 -35.31 16.24
C GLN A 58 -15.61 -33.90 16.74
N VAL A 59 -15.82 -32.91 15.88
CA VAL A 59 -15.75 -31.47 16.18
C VAL A 59 -17.15 -30.87 15.97
N PRO A 60 -17.57 -29.90 16.81
CA PRO A 60 -18.79 -29.12 16.55
C PRO A 60 -18.80 -28.56 15.14
N HIS A 61 -19.97 -28.45 14.53
CA HIS A 61 -20.09 -27.90 13.18
C HIS A 61 -19.53 -26.47 13.17
N VAL A 62 -18.60 -26.21 12.26
CA VAL A 62 -17.86 -24.95 12.24
C VAL A 62 -18.39 -23.95 11.22
N ASP A 63 -19.12 -24.45 10.22
CA ASP A 63 -19.73 -23.64 9.18
C ASP A 63 -21.24 -23.50 9.42
N PHE A 64 -21.78 -22.32 9.15
CA PHE A 64 -23.22 -22.10 9.20
C PHE A 64 -23.89 -22.73 7.96
N ALA A 65 -24.84 -23.64 8.17
CA ALA A 65 -25.52 -24.33 7.08
C ALA A 65 -26.28 -23.40 6.11
N GLY A 66 -26.63 -22.18 6.55
CA GLY A 66 -27.27 -21.16 5.71
C GLY A 66 -26.30 -20.21 4.97
N GLY A 67 -24.99 -20.46 5.02
CA GLY A 67 -23.96 -19.63 4.38
C GLY A 67 -23.55 -18.40 5.20
N GLU A 68 -22.63 -17.58 4.66
CA GLU A 68 -22.16 -16.37 5.34
C GLU A 68 -23.23 -15.27 5.33
N VAL A 69 -23.59 -14.79 6.53
CA VAL A 69 -24.57 -13.72 6.72
C VAL A 69 -23.91 -12.36 6.98
N TYR A 70 -22.61 -12.35 7.25
CA TYR A 70 -21.84 -11.14 7.48
C TYR A 70 -21.40 -10.50 6.16
N LEU A 71 -21.73 -9.21 5.99
CA LEU A 71 -21.24 -8.42 4.85
C LEU A 71 -19.86 -7.83 5.19
N VAL A 72 -18.88 -8.15 4.37
CA VAL A 72 -17.50 -7.65 4.54
C VAL A 72 -17.27 -6.42 3.65
N GLY A 73 -16.69 -5.35 4.23
CA GLY A 73 -16.40 -4.10 3.51
C GLY A 73 -14.93 -3.67 3.55
N ASN A 74 -14.07 -4.32 4.33
CA ASN A 74 -12.66 -3.94 4.49
C ASN A 74 -11.79 -5.14 4.94
N GLU A 75 -10.49 -4.89 5.07
CA GLU A 75 -9.49 -5.89 5.50
C GLU A 75 -9.81 -6.44 6.91
N ILE A 76 -10.27 -5.60 7.85
CA ILE A 76 -10.62 -6.00 9.22
C ILE A 76 -11.79 -7.00 9.24
N GLY A 77 -12.84 -6.73 8.47
CA GLY A 77 -13.97 -7.65 8.35
C GLY A 77 -13.56 -8.98 7.71
N LEU A 78 -12.65 -8.91 6.73
CA LEU A 78 -12.13 -10.09 6.03
C LEU A 78 -11.27 -10.96 6.95
N SER A 79 -10.31 -10.36 7.67
CA SER A 79 -9.47 -11.07 8.63
C SER A 79 -10.31 -11.71 9.73
N SER A 80 -11.33 -11.02 10.23
CA SER A 80 -12.30 -11.58 11.18
C SER A 80 -13.02 -12.83 10.64
N ARG A 81 -13.40 -12.82 9.36
CA ARG A 81 -14.00 -14.01 8.72
C ARG A 81 -12.99 -15.12 8.51
N PHE A 82 -11.75 -14.80 8.16
CA PHE A 82 -10.69 -15.79 8.04
C PHE A 82 -10.40 -16.47 9.38
N ILE A 83 -10.31 -15.70 10.46
CA ILE A 83 -10.13 -16.23 11.82
C ILE A 83 -11.25 -17.21 12.16
N ASN A 84 -12.51 -16.81 11.93
CA ASN A 84 -13.67 -17.67 12.23
C ASN A 84 -13.74 -18.93 11.36
N ASN A 85 -13.44 -18.81 10.07
CA ASN A 85 -13.65 -19.89 9.10
C ASN A 85 -12.41 -20.75 8.86
N VAL A 86 -11.23 -20.34 9.32
CA VAL A 86 -9.97 -21.09 9.18
C VAL A 86 -9.35 -21.32 10.55
N CYS A 87 -8.95 -20.24 11.22
CA CYS A 87 -8.13 -20.33 12.43
C CYS A 87 -8.84 -21.05 13.57
N VAL A 88 -10.08 -20.68 13.89
CA VAL A 88 -10.86 -21.33 14.96
C VAL A 88 -11.11 -22.82 14.68
N PRO A 89 -11.58 -23.25 13.49
CA PRO A 89 -11.69 -24.67 13.15
C PRO A 89 -10.37 -25.43 13.29
N VAL A 90 -9.29 -24.87 12.74
CA VAL A 90 -7.96 -25.51 12.76
C VAL A 90 -7.44 -25.63 14.19
N ALA A 91 -7.54 -24.58 15.01
CA ALA A 91 -7.14 -24.59 16.40
C ALA A 91 -7.92 -25.65 17.21
N LYS A 92 -9.24 -25.76 17.01
CA LYS A 92 -10.07 -26.79 17.67
C LYS A 92 -9.64 -28.22 17.31
N VAL A 93 -9.22 -28.43 16.06
CA VAL A 93 -8.69 -29.73 15.62
C VAL A 93 -7.33 -29.99 16.27
N LEU A 94 -6.39 -29.05 16.14
CA LEU A 94 -5.02 -29.20 16.65
C LEU A 94 -4.97 -29.40 18.17
N ALA A 95 -5.77 -28.64 18.92
CA ALA A 95 -5.86 -28.75 20.38
C ALA A 95 -6.23 -30.15 20.86
N ARG A 96 -6.96 -30.92 20.05
CA ARG A 96 -7.38 -32.30 20.36
C ARG A 96 -6.49 -33.36 19.72
N SER A 97 -5.66 -32.99 18.76
CA SER A 97 -4.77 -33.90 18.03
C SER A 97 -3.33 -33.73 18.50
N SER A 98 -2.98 -34.23 19.70
CA SER A 98 -1.60 -34.33 20.24
C SER A 98 -0.68 -33.09 20.12
N GLN A 99 -1.20 -31.92 19.76
CA GLN A 99 -0.51 -30.65 19.55
C GLN A 99 -1.25 -29.54 20.34
N PRO A 100 -1.42 -29.68 21.67
CA PRO A 100 -2.29 -28.83 22.48
C PRO A 100 -1.78 -27.38 22.67
N SER A 101 -0.58 -27.06 22.21
CA SER A 101 0.12 -25.82 22.51
C SER A 101 -0.09 -24.69 21.49
N LEU A 102 -0.73 -24.92 20.33
CA LEU A 102 -0.82 -23.88 19.28
C LEU A 102 -2.04 -22.98 19.45
N VAL A 103 -1.83 -21.66 19.48
CA VAL A 103 -2.88 -20.65 19.66
C VAL A 103 -2.78 -19.58 18.58
N ILE A 104 -3.90 -19.33 17.91
CA ILE A 104 -3.99 -18.28 16.88
C ILE A 104 -4.61 -17.04 17.50
N GLY A 105 -4.01 -15.86 17.26
CA GLY A 105 -4.47 -14.63 17.90
C GLY A 105 -3.86 -13.36 17.30
N ASP A 106 -4.23 -12.22 17.86
CA ASP A 106 -3.67 -10.94 17.44
C ASP A 106 -2.25 -10.78 17.96
N ILE A 107 -1.39 -10.07 17.23
CA ILE A 107 0.01 -9.87 17.64
C ILE A 107 0.14 -9.24 19.02
N GLN A 108 -0.78 -8.34 19.35
CA GLN A 108 -0.82 -7.64 20.63
C GLN A 108 -1.10 -8.58 21.81
N ALA A 109 -1.70 -9.75 21.55
CA ALA A 109 -1.85 -10.79 22.56
C ALA A 109 -0.54 -11.55 22.84
N PHE A 110 0.42 -11.50 21.91
CA PHE A 110 1.73 -12.17 22.03
C PHE A 110 2.84 -11.22 22.48
N LEU A 111 2.86 -9.98 21.97
CA LEU A 111 3.96 -9.04 22.18
C LEU A 111 3.44 -7.60 22.36
N VAL A 112 4.00 -6.90 23.34
CA VAL A 112 3.83 -5.45 23.49
C VAL A 112 4.82 -4.76 22.56
N THR A 113 4.52 -4.68 21.26
CA THR A 113 5.34 -3.90 20.32
C THR A 113 4.48 -2.85 19.60
N PRO A 114 4.88 -1.55 19.63
CA PRO A 114 4.05 -0.48 19.07
C PRO A 114 4.30 -0.18 17.58
N GLU A 115 5.33 -0.77 16.95
CA GLU A 115 5.84 -0.22 15.67
C GLU A 115 5.40 -0.96 14.40
N ILE A 116 5.20 -2.28 14.44
CA ILE A 116 4.73 -3.05 13.27
C ILE A 116 3.76 -4.10 13.78
N ILE A 117 2.51 -3.99 13.34
CA ILE A 117 1.41 -4.85 13.75
C ILE A 117 1.01 -5.65 12.51
N PRO A 118 1.37 -6.94 12.38
CA PRO A 118 0.80 -7.82 11.37
C PRO A 118 -0.72 -7.93 11.56
N ASP A 119 -1.44 -8.16 10.46
CA ASP A 119 -2.90 -8.27 10.49
C ASP A 119 -3.38 -9.45 11.34
N VAL A 120 -2.63 -10.57 11.33
CA VAL A 120 -2.83 -11.73 12.20
C VAL A 120 -1.49 -12.35 12.57
N SER A 121 -1.41 -12.95 13.75
CA SER A 121 -0.26 -13.77 14.15
C SER A 121 -0.70 -15.15 14.63
N ILE A 122 0.18 -16.13 14.51
CA ILE A 122 -0.01 -17.44 15.11
C ILE A 122 1.11 -17.65 16.11
N GLY A 123 0.75 -17.83 17.37
CA GLY A 123 1.67 -18.10 18.46
C GLY A 123 1.46 -19.48 19.05
N VAL A 124 2.28 -19.82 20.03
CA VAL A 124 2.19 -21.10 20.74
C VAL A 124 2.21 -20.84 22.23
N THR A 125 1.14 -21.24 22.91
CA THR A 125 1.10 -21.31 24.38
C THR A 125 2.02 -22.43 24.84
N ILE A 126 3.05 -22.10 25.60
CA ILE A 126 4.00 -23.10 26.08
C ILE A 126 3.39 -23.95 27.22
N ASN A 127 2.32 -23.51 27.89
CA ASN A 127 1.60 -24.27 28.92
C ASN A 127 0.22 -23.62 29.18
N ASN A 128 -0.68 -24.31 29.89
CA ASN A 128 -1.97 -23.79 30.43
C ASN A 128 -1.85 -22.56 31.35
N ASN A 129 -0.68 -21.94 31.46
CA ASN A 129 -0.41 -20.78 32.32
C ASN A 129 -0.59 -19.43 31.60
N ASP A 130 -1.39 -19.38 30.52
CA ASP A 130 -1.82 -18.18 29.77
C ASP A 130 -0.73 -17.23 29.25
N ARG A 131 0.55 -17.50 29.50
CA ARG A 131 1.67 -16.71 28.98
C ARG A 131 2.12 -17.29 27.66
N ILE A 132 1.58 -16.74 26.58
CA ILE A 132 2.10 -17.00 25.25
C ILE A 132 3.38 -16.20 25.09
N THR A 133 4.50 -16.86 24.82
CA THR A 133 5.81 -16.21 24.81
C THR A 133 6.41 -16.07 23.42
N THR A 134 5.86 -16.76 22.41
CA THR A 134 6.55 -16.89 21.11
C THR A 134 5.58 -16.91 19.94
N VAL A 135 5.79 -16.01 19.00
CA VAL A 135 5.13 -15.98 17.68
C VAL A 135 5.87 -16.97 16.77
N LYS A 136 5.14 -17.76 15.97
CA LYS A 136 5.75 -18.75 15.05
C LYS A 136 5.44 -18.48 13.58
N VAL A 137 4.33 -17.80 13.31
CA VAL A 137 3.89 -17.44 11.96
C VAL A 137 3.26 -16.05 12.02
N VAL A 138 3.48 -15.26 10.97
CA VAL A 138 2.74 -14.00 10.72
C VAL A 138 1.89 -14.11 9.47
N GLY A 139 0.76 -13.43 9.47
CA GLY A 139 -0.20 -13.40 8.37
C GLY A 139 -0.48 -11.97 7.91
N GLU A 140 -0.51 -11.79 6.59
CA GLU A 140 -0.89 -10.55 5.94
C GLU A 140 -2.21 -10.74 5.17
N PHE A 141 -3.14 -9.81 5.30
CA PHE A 141 -4.42 -9.84 4.62
C PHE A 141 -4.55 -8.73 3.59
N LYS A 142 -5.20 -9.04 2.47
CA LYS A 142 -5.66 -8.07 1.48
C LYS A 142 -7.09 -8.40 1.10
N THR A 143 -7.86 -7.42 0.64
CA THR A 143 -9.22 -7.70 0.17
C THR A 143 -9.21 -8.32 -1.23
N PHE A 144 -10.00 -9.37 -1.46
CA PHE A 144 -10.02 -10.07 -2.76
C PHE A 144 -10.51 -9.19 -3.93
N TRP A 145 -11.25 -8.12 -3.64
CA TRP A 145 -11.66 -7.14 -4.66
C TRP A 145 -10.58 -6.10 -5.00
N THR A 146 -9.54 -5.96 -4.16
CA THR A 146 -8.37 -5.11 -4.45
C THR A 146 -7.17 -5.91 -4.93
N LEU A 147 -7.09 -7.20 -4.57
CA LEU A 147 -6.00 -8.10 -4.92
C LEU A 147 -6.55 -9.49 -5.26
N ASP A 148 -6.42 -9.91 -6.51
CA ASP A 148 -6.90 -11.21 -6.96
C ASP A 148 -5.84 -12.32 -6.79
N LEU A 149 -5.51 -12.61 -5.54
CA LEU A 149 -4.38 -13.49 -5.20
C LEU A 149 -4.53 -14.90 -5.81
N ALA A 150 -5.75 -15.37 -6.03
CA ALA A 150 -6.04 -16.70 -6.56
C ALA A 150 -5.55 -16.91 -8.01
N GLN A 151 -5.27 -15.85 -8.76
CA GLN A 151 -4.78 -15.94 -10.14
C GLN A 151 -3.27 -15.79 -10.28
N PHE A 152 -2.58 -15.39 -9.22
CA PHE A 152 -1.15 -15.12 -9.28
C PHE A 152 -0.30 -16.38 -9.22
N SER A 153 0.83 -16.33 -9.92
CA SER A 153 1.83 -17.39 -9.89
C SER A 153 3.22 -16.79 -9.79
N VAL A 154 4.03 -17.22 -8.82
CA VAL A 154 5.42 -16.77 -8.73
C VAL A 154 6.30 -17.29 -9.88
N SER A 155 5.80 -18.19 -10.71
CA SER A 155 6.46 -18.58 -11.96
C SER A 155 6.29 -17.55 -13.08
N ASP A 156 5.29 -16.68 -12.98
CA ASP A 156 5.03 -15.60 -13.94
C ASP A 156 5.66 -14.28 -13.46
N ILE A 157 6.33 -13.56 -14.36
CA ILE A 157 7.01 -12.30 -14.01
C ILE A 157 6.00 -11.21 -13.66
N GLY A 158 4.90 -11.09 -14.40
CA GLY A 158 3.88 -10.07 -14.15
C GLY A 158 3.21 -10.23 -12.79
N SER A 159 2.94 -11.47 -12.40
CA SER A 159 2.44 -11.85 -11.08
C SER A 159 3.46 -11.55 -9.98
N ARG A 160 4.75 -11.88 -10.15
CA ARG A 160 5.79 -11.55 -9.15
C ARG A 160 5.89 -10.06 -8.89
N LEU A 161 5.81 -9.25 -9.94
CA LEU A 161 5.85 -7.79 -9.81
C LEU A 161 4.64 -7.23 -9.05
N GLN A 162 3.45 -7.79 -9.27
CA GLN A 162 2.25 -7.41 -8.52
C GLN A 162 2.26 -7.94 -7.08
N LEU A 163 2.90 -9.09 -6.83
CA LEU A 163 3.08 -9.67 -5.50
C LEU A 163 4.16 -8.96 -4.67
N GLY A 164 5.15 -8.32 -5.31
CA GLY A 164 6.28 -7.65 -4.70
C GLY A 164 5.98 -6.79 -3.47
N PRO A 165 5.03 -5.84 -3.52
CA PRO A 165 4.75 -4.99 -2.37
C PRO A 165 4.06 -5.76 -1.24
N HIS A 166 3.13 -6.66 -1.57
CA HIS A 166 2.39 -7.44 -0.57
C HIS A 166 3.28 -8.48 0.13
N LEU A 167 4.12 -9.18 -0.63
CA LEU A 167 5.12 -10.08 -0.06
C LEU A 167 6.24 -9.30 0.66
N GLY A 168 6.58 -8.10 0.20
CA GLY A 168 7.52 -7.21 0.89
C GLY A 168 7.05 -6.87 2.30
N GLN A 169 5.77 -6.52 2.46
CA GLN A 169 5.16 -6.26 3.76
C GLN A 169 5.21 -7.49 4.68
N LEU A 170 4.80 -8.65 4.18
CA LEU A 170 4.86 -9.91 4.91
C LEU A 170 6.30 -10.27 5.32
N VAL A 171 7.27 -10.14 4.40
CA VAL A 171 8.69 -10.42 4.67
C VAL A 171 9.23 -9.47 5.72
N ALA A 172 8.89 -8.17 5.70
CA ALA A 172 9.32 -7.24 6.73
C ALA A 172 8.82 -7.66 8.13
N GLN A 173 7.58 -8.16 8.23
CA GLN A 173 7.06 -8.73 9.49
C GLN A 173 7.82 -10.00 9.87
N MET A 174 7.99 -10.95 8.95
CA MET A 174 8.75 -12.19 9.21
C MET A 174 10.15 -11.87 9.74
N ARG A 175 10.85 -10.90 9.14
CA ARG A 175 12.18 -10.46 9.59
C ARG A 175 12.16 -9.86 10.98
N LYS A 176 11.21 -8.96 11.25
CA LYS A 176 11.08 -8.29 12.56
C LYS A 176 10.92 -9.30 13.70
N PHE A 177 10.18 -10.38 13.45
CA PHE A 177 9.93 -11.42 14.45
C PHE A 177 10.91 -12.61 14.35
N GLY A 178 11.93 -12.56 13.47
CA GLY A 178 12.90 -13.64 13.30
C GLY A 178 12.27 -14.95 12.82
N LEU A 179 11.26 -14.87 11.94
CA LEU A 179 10.43 -16.01 11.54
C LEU A 179 10.78 -16.55 10.16
N ARG A 180 10.66 -17.88 10.05
CA ARG A 180 10.80 -18.66 8.83
C ARG A 180 9.50 -18.72 8.02
N TYR A 181 8.35 -18.63 8.68
CA TYR A 181 7.06 -18.92 8.06
C TYR A 181 6.12 -17.72 8.11
N GLY A 182 5.43 -17.47 7.00
CA GLY A 182 4.38 -16.47 6.90
C GLY A 182 3.33 -16.86 5.86
N PHE A 183 2.22 -16.14 5.78
CA PHE A 183 1.22 -16.33 4.73
C PHE A 183 0.61 -15.00 4.28
N LEU A 184 0.17 -14.96 3.03
CA LEU A 184 -0.60 -13.86 2.44
C LEU A 184 -1.97 -14.40 2.03
N SER A 185 -3.05 -13.77 2.49
CA SER A 185 -4.41 -14.24 2.18
C SER A 185 -5.33 -13.12 1.73
N THR A 186 -6.22 -13.47 0.80
CA THR A 186 -7.37 -12.66 0.41
C THR A 186 -8.68 -13.32 0.77
N TYR A 187 -8.63 -14.34 1.63
CA TYR A 187 -9.68 -15.33 1.86
C TYR A 187 -9.97 -16.21 0.63
N GLU A 188 -10.23 -15.62 -0.54
CA GLU A 188 -10.49 -16.35 -1.79
C GLU A 188 -9.26 -17.11 -2.32
N GLY A 189 -8.07 -16.54 -2.13
CA GLY A 189 -6.79 -17.19 -2.37
C GLY A 189 -5.87 -17.03 -1.16
N THR A 190 -5.08 -18.05 -0.84
CA THR A 190 -4.05 -18.00 0.20
C THR A 190 -2.73 -18.58 -0.29
N MET A 191 -1.64 -17.83 -0.11
CA MET A 191 -0.28 -18.27 -0.40
C MET A 191 0.52 -18.41 0.90
N PHE A 192 1.31 -19.47 1.00
CA PHE A 192 2.20 -19.73 2.12
C PHE A 192 3.63 -19.42 1.73
N VAL A 193 4.39 -18.86 2.67
CA VAL A 193 5.76 -18.39 2.46
C VAL A 193 6.70 -19.06 3.46
N LYS A 194 7.81 -19.59 2.95
CA LYS A 194 8.92 -20.15 3.72
C LYS A 194 10.20 -19.43 3.35
N ARG A 195 10.83 -18.79 4.34
CA ARG A 195 12.17 -18.22 4.21
C ARG A 195 13.21 -19.34 4.26
N THR A 196 14.01 -19.46 3.21
CA THR A 196 15.05 -20.50 3.11
C THR A 196 16.45 -19.93 3.19
N ALA A 197 16.61 -18.64 2.87
CA ALA A 197 17.83 -17.89 3.05
C ALA A 197 17.49 -16.40 3.25
N ASP A 198 18.51 -15.59 3.48
CA ASP A 198 18.37 -14.16 3.72
C ASP A 198 17.66 -13.42 2.58
N PHE A 199 17.92 -13.88 1.35
CA PHE A 199 17.37 -13.35 0.10
C PHE A 199 16.59 -14.43 -0.69
N ALA A 200 16.03 -15.44 -0.01
CA ALA A 200 15.28 -16.50 -0.71
C ALA A 200 14.00 -16.88 0.04
N PHE A 201 12.87 -16.67 -0.64
CA PHE A 201 11.53 -16.92 -0.12
C PHE A 201 10.78 -17.86 -1.06
N CYS A 202 10.51 -19.06 -0.57
CA CYS A 202 9.69 -20.04 -1.26
C CYS A 202 8.21 -19.74 -1.01
N VAL A 203 7.43 -19.58 -2.08
CA VAL A 203 6.01 -19.21 -2.07
C VAL A 203 5.21 -20.35 -2.69
N SER A 204 4.15 -20.81 -2.00
CA SER A 204 3.24 -21.83 -2.53
C SER A 204 2.46 -21.29 -3.74
N ARG A 205 1.82 -22.19 -4.50
CA ARG A 205 0.71 -21.78 -5.37
C ARG A 205 -0.44 -21.23 -4.51
N PRO A 206 -1.27 -20.32 -5.04
CA PRO A 206 -2.47 -19.90 -4.33
C PRO A 206 -3.39 -21.09 -4.12
N ILE A 207 -3.79 -21.31 -2.87
CA ILE A 207 -4.83 -22.26 -2.49
C ILE A 207 -6.16 -21.52 -2.48
N ARG A 208 -7.13 -21.96 -3.29
CA ARG A 208 -8.42 -21.29 -3.40
C ARG A 208 -9.32 -21.68 -2.24
N ALA A 209 -10.20 -20.76 -1.84
CA ALA A 209 -11.19 -20.99 -0.78
C ALA A 209 -12.04 -22.26 -1.00
N LEU A 210 -12.31 -22.60 -2.26
CA LEU A 210 -13.16 -23.72 -2.65
C LEU A 210 -12.39 -25.02 -2.96
N ASP A 211 -11.06 -25.02 -2.86
CA ASP A 211 -10.26 -26.21 -3.15
C ASP A 211 -10.47 -27.30 -2.09
N THR A 212 -10.63 -28.54 -2.55
CA THR A 212 -10.89 -29.71 -1.68
C THR A 212 -9.82 -30.79 -1.74
N ASN A 213 -8.92 -30.76 -2.74
CA ASN A 213 -7.79 -31.70 -2.81
C ASN A 213 -6.79 -31.46 -1.67
N LEU A 214 -6.45 -30.19 -1.47
CA LEU A 214 -5.74 -29.68 -0.32
C LEU A 214 -6.34 -28.32 0.03
N SER A 215 -7.34 -28.37 0.90
CA SER A 215 -8.09 -27.17 1.29
C SER A 215 -7.25 -26.21 2.13
N VAL A 216 -7.71 -24.95 2.25
CA VAL A 216 -7.05 -23.93 3.07
C VAL A 216 -6.86 -24.40 4.52
N ARG A 217 -7.86 -25.08 5.11
CA ARG A 217 -7.79 -25.59 6.48
C ARG A 217 -6.76 -26.71 6.64
N GLN A 218 -6.68 -27.65 5.69
CA GLN A 218 -5.60 -28.65 5.67
C GLN A 218 -4.22 -28.00 5.57
N CYS A 219 -4.06 -27.04 4.65
CA CYS A 219 -2.82 -26.29 4.51
C CYS A 219 -2.44 -25.59 5.81
N PHE A 220 -3.37 -24.89 6.46
CA PHE A 220 -3.09 -24.22 7.73
C PHE A 220 -2.72 -25.20 8.85
N ALA A 221 -3.43 -26.31 8.98
CA ALA A 221 -3.12 -27.31 9.99
C ALA A 221 -1.71 -27.90 9.80
N GLY A 222 -1.36 -28.29 8.57
CA GLY A 222 -0.01 -28.78 8.25
C GLY A 222 1.06 -27.70 8.42
N PHE A 223 0.77 -26.46 8.01
CA PHE A 223 1.69 -25.33 8.11
C PHE A 223 2.01 -24.97 9.57
N CYS A 224 1.01 -25.03 10.44
CA CYS A 224 1.19 -24.85 11.89
C CYS A 224 2.15 -25.90 12.47
N ILE A 225 2.05 -27.16 12.04
CA ILE A 225 2.96 -28.24 12.46
C ILE A 225 4.39 -28.00 11.95
N LEU A 226 4.55 -27.54 10.71
CA LEU A 226 5.87 -27.20 10.16
C LEU A 226 6.51 -26.03 10.91
N ALA A 227 5.72 -25.01 11.26
CA ALA A 227 6.20 -23.88 12.05
C ALA A 227 6.56 -24.28 13.49
N GLU A 228 5.80 -25.17 14.10
CA GLU A 228 6.13 -25.73 15.42
C GLU A 228 7.54 -26.33 15.45
N GLN A 229 7.91 -27.05 14.38
CA GLN A 229 9.18 -27.75 14.25
C GLN A 229 10.37 -26.82 13.97
N ALA A 230 10.18 -25.71 13.24
CA ALA A 230 11.30 -24.89 12.74
C ALA A 230 10.93 -23.42 12.43
N HIS A 231 10.31 -22.69 13.36
CA HIS A 231 9.88 -21.31 13.14
C HIS A 231 11.00 -20.28 13.12
N ASP A 232 12.08 -20.47 13.87
CA ASP A 232 13.11 -19.44 13.99
C ASP A 232 13.99 -19.32 12.73
N TYR A 233 14.36 -18.07 12.43
CA TYR A 233 15.32 -17.70 11.41
C TYR A 233 16.15 -16.50 11.87
N THR A 234 17.46 -16.68 11.92
CA THR A 234 18.43 -15.62 12.22
C THR A 234 19.10 -15.17 10.93
N GLU A 235 19.10 -13.86 10.68
CA GLU A 235 19.78 -13.25 9.53
C GLU A 235 21.29 -13.25 9.73
N ASP A 236 22.07 -13.28 8.64
CA ASP A 236 23.52 -13.08 8.75
C ASP A 236 23.81 -11.65 9.23
N SER A 237 24.94 -11.49 9.92
CA SER A 237 25.45 -10.22 10.42
C SER A 237 25.73 -9.18 9.32
N ASP A 238 26.01 -9.64 8.09
CA ASP A 238 26.25 -8.77 6.93
C ASP A 238 24.98 -8.47 6.11
N PHE A 239 23.83 -9.01 6.54
CA PHE A 239 22.57 -8.86 5.87
C PHE A 239 22.13 -7.38 5.80
N LYS A 240 21.71 -6.97 4.60
CA LYS A 240 21.21 -5.61 4.33
C LYS A 240 19.79 -5.68 3.81
N ALA A 241 18.83 -5.33 4.68
CA ALA A 241 17.40 -5.34 4.39
C ALA A 241 17.03 -4.60 3.11
N GLU A 242 17.74 -3.52 2.81
CA GLU A 242 17.47 -2.64 1.68
C GLU A 242 17.62 -3.36 0.35
N ARG A 243 18.47 -4.40 0.31
CA ARG A 243 18.72 -5.22 -0.87
C ARG A 243 17.52 -6.09 -1.23
N LEU A 244 16.62 -6.41 -0.28
CA LEU A 244 15.39 -7.16 -0.58
C LEU A 244 14.50 -6.44 -1.59
N ARG A 245 14.62 -5.12 -1.71
CA ARG A 245 13.87 -4.31 -2.67
C ARG A 245 14.44 -4.37 -4.10
N GLY A 246 15.61 -4.98 -4.29
CA GLY A 246 16.34 -5.03 -5.56
C GLY A 246 17.56 -4.12 -5.57
N GLN A 247 18.06 -3.81 -6.76
CA GLN A 247 19.13 -2.81 -6.94
C GLN A 247 18.71 -1.44 -6.36
N ASN A 248 19.70 -0.60 -6.06
CA ASN A 248 19.55 0.69 -5.39
C ASN A 248 18.33 1.45 -5.94
N GLY A 249 17.46 1.93 -5.06
CA GLY A 249 16.30 2.74 -5.47
C GLY A 249 16.75 3.96 -6.29
N LEU A 250 15.81 4.60 -6.99
CA LEU A 250 16.11 5.81 -7.74
C LEU A 250 16.80 6.83 -6.82
N GLN A 251 18.02 7.22 -7.19
CA GLN A 251 18.79 8.20 -6.45
C GLN A 251 18.66 9.55 -7.16
N ALA A 252 18.25 10.58 -6.43
CA ALA A 252 18.29 11.95 -6.93
C ALA A 252 19.73 12.32 -7.30
N SER A 253 19.90 13.12 -8.34
CA SER A 253 21.23 13.55 -8.74
C SER A 253 21.87 14.33 -7.58
N VAL A 254 23.05 13.89 -7.14
CA VAL A 254 23.89 14.65 -6.19
C VAL A 254 24.72 15.71 -6.95
N ARG A 255 24.78 15.62 -8.29
CA ARG A 255 25.56 16.56 -9.09
C ARG A 255 24.80 17.88 -9.26
N GLN A 256 25.47 18.98 -8.91
CA GLN A 256 25.08 20.32 -9.32
C GLN A 256 25.11 20.39 -10.85
N THR A 257 23.94 20.34 -11.50
CA THR A 257 23.86 20.49 -12.94
C THR A 257 23.96 21.98 -13.30
N PRO A 258 24.91 22.42 -14.15
CA PRO A 258 25.07 23.83 -14.53
C PRO A 258 23.80 24.46 -15.14
N ARG A 259 22.89 23.62 -15.66
CA ARG A 259 21.62 24.03 -16.26
C ARG A 259 20.53 24.36 -15.25
N ARG A 260 20.70 24.09 -13.94
CA ARG A 260 19.67 24.39 -12.94
C ARG A 260 19.43 25.90 -12.78
N ASN A 261 20.45 26.71 -13.03
CA ASN A 261 20.39 28.17 -12.95
C ASN A 261 19.82 28.84 -14.21
N HIS A 262 19.62 28.08 -15.30
CA HIS A 262 18.90 28.57 -16.48
C HIS A 262 17.42 28.23 -16.32
N VAL A 263 16.75 28.95 -15.43
CA VAL A 263 15.29 29.06 -15.45
C VAL A 263 14.94 29.62 -16.82
N ALA A 264 14.13 28.90 -17.60
CA ALA A 264 13.58 29.43 -18.84
C ALA A 264 12.94 30.78 -18.51
N GLU A 265 13.42 31.86 -19.13
CA GLU A 265 13.09 33.26 -18.82
C GLU A 265 11.60 33.63 -19.02
N GLY A 266 10.72 32.66 -19.23
CA GLY A 266 9.27 32.85 -19.27
C GLY A 266 8.59 32.34 -17.99
N HIS A 267 8.20 33.26 -17.11
CA HIS A 267 7.09 33.14 -16.13
C HIS A 267 7.32 32.47 -14.76
N VAL A 268 8.47 31.84 -14.45
CA VAL A 268 8.73 31.29 -13.08
C VAL A 268 9.75 32.11 -12.28
N ALA A 269 10.15 33.28 -12.80
CA ALA A 269 11.24 34.09 -12.24
C ALA A 269 11.02 34.54 -10.77
N SER A 270 9.78 34.58 -10.27
CA SER A 270 9.48 35.14 -8.95
C SER A 270 9.64 34.19 -7.75
N LEU A 271 9.70 32.88 -7.95
CA LEU A 271 9.84 31.93 -6.83
C LEU A 271 11.29 31.82 -6.34
N VAL A 272 12.25 32.04 -7.24
CA VAL A 272 13.67 31.71 -7.01
C VAL A 272 14.52 32.96 -6.77
N THR A 273 14.00 34.17 -7.01
CA THR A 273 14.77 35.42 -6.87
C THR A 273 14.55 36.11 -5.52
N GLY A 274 15.38 35.74 -4.55
CA GLY A 274 15.74 36.58 -3.40
C GLY A 274 14.88 36.38 -2.16
N LEU A 275 15.56 36.28 -1.00
CA LEU A 275 15.05 36.27 0.38
C LEU A 275 14.26 37.56 0.76
N THR A 276 13.26 37.94 -0.04
CA THR A 276 12.47 39.16 0.18
C THR A 276 11.16 38.90 0.92
N GLY A 277 10.85 37.62 1.20
CA GLY A 277 9.70 37.24 2.01
C GLY A 277 9.98 37.40 3.50
N ASN A 278 9.05 38.03 4.24
CA ASN A 278 9.08 38.03 5.70
C ASN A 278 8.97 36.60 6.22
N VAL A 279 9.90 36.18 7.07
CA VAL A 279 9.82 34.92 7.82
C VAL A 279 8.70 35.03 8.85
N THR A 280 7.82 34.05 8.86
CA THR A 280 6.69 33.91 9.78
C THR A 280 6.79 32.57 10.52
N PRO A 281 6.02 32.34 11.59
CA PRO A 281 5.92 31.02 12.21
C PRO A 281 5.52 29.91 11.23
N ASN A 282 4.81 30.26 10.15
CA ASN A 282 4.35 29.32 9.12
C ASN A 282 5.33 29.17 7.95
N SER A 283 6.56 29.69 8.07
CA SER A 283 7.56 29.60 7.01
C SER A 283 8.30 28.26 7.04
N ILE A 284 8.57 27.72 5.86
CA ILE A 284 9.52 26.64 5.61
C ILE A 284 10.70 27.25 4.83
N ILE A 285 11.89 27.25 5.42
CA ILE A 285 13.12 27.71 4.79
C ILE A 285 13.82 26.51 4.17
N LEU A 286 13.91 26.50 2.85
CA LEU A 286 14.54 25.45 2.06
C LEU A 286 15.88 25.89 1.52
N SER A 287 16.84 24.98 1.53
CA SER A 287 18.08 25.09 0.77
C SER A 287 18.05 24.11 -0.38
N ASP A 288 18.12 24.63 -1.61
CA ASP A 288 18.30 23.77 -2.78
C ASP A 288 19.73 23.20 -2.85
N GLN A 289 20.00 22.31 -3.80
CA GLN A 289 21.35 21.74 -3.97
C GLN A 289 22.40 22.78 -4.43
N GLY A 290 21.97 23.96 -4.86
CA GLY A 290 22.84 25.10 -5.19
C GLY A 290 23.14 26.00 -4.00
N GLY A 291 22.57 25.72 -2.82
CA GLY A 291 22.68 26.56 -1.63
C GLY A 291 21.78 27.80 -1.66
N THR A 292 20.90 27.91 -2.66
CA THR A 292 19.94 29.00 -2.74
C THR A 292 18.85 28.79 -1.69
N LEU A 293 18.66 29.81 -0.87
CA LEU A 293 17.65 29.80 0.18
C LEU A 293 16.31 30.30 -0.36
N THR A 294 15.26 29.51 -0.16
CA THR A 294 13.88 29.85 -0.52
C THR A 294 13.01 29.83 0.74
N ILE A 295 12.23 30.88 0.96
CA ILE A 295 11.27 30.98 2.06
C ILE A 295 9.87 30.68 1.51
N LEU A 296 9.24 29.63 2.01
CA LEU A 296 7.88 29.24 1.64
C LEU A 296 6.92 29.56 2.78
N ASN A 297 5.95 30.44 2.57
CA ASN A 297 4.95 30.76 3.58
C ASN A 297 3.72 29.85 3.42
N VAL A 298 3.49 28.98 4.41
CA VAL A 298 2.36 28.05 4.41
C VAL A 298 1.04 28.79 4.58
N SER A 299 0.14 28.61 3.60
CA SER A 299 -1.21 29.14 3.63
C SER A 299 -2.20 28.15 4.24
N ARG A 300 -2.03 26.85 3.96
CA ARG A 300 -2.88 25.79 4.48
C ARG A 300 -2.11 24.50 4.71
N MET A 301 -2.36 23.84 5.84
CA MET A 301 -1.88 22.47 6.09
C MET A 301 -2.90 21.47 5.53
N ILE A 302 -2.47 20.62 4.60
CA ILE A 302 -3.33 19.57 4.00
C ILE A 302 -3.20 18.27 4.78
N SER A 303 -1.98 17.90 5.21
CA SER A 303 -1.75 16.75 6.08
C SER A 303 -0.78 17.08 7.22
N HIS A 304 -0.98 16.41 8.37
CA HIS A 304 -0.28 16.72 9.62
C HIS A 304 0.95 15.81 9.83
N PRO A 305 2.11 16.34 10.25
CA PRO A 305 3.36 15.57 10.40
C PRO A 305 3.31 14.47 11.47
N GLY A 306 2.57 14.70 12.56
CA GLY A 306 2.63 13.88 13.78
C GLY A 306 2.24 12.40 13.66
N GLN A 307 1.73 11.95 12.52
CA GLN A 307 1.34 10.54 12.31
C GLN A 307 2.27 9.76 11.38
N THR A 308 2.93 10.43 10.44
CA THR A 308 3.63 9.74 9.34
C THR A 308 5.05 10.23 9.09
N ASP A 309 5.55 11.20 9.87
CA ASP A 309 6.83 11.87 9.58
C ASP A 309 6.87 12.43 8.14
N LYS A 310 5.70 12.81 7.63
CA LYS A 310 5.46 13.44 6.33
C LYS A 310 4.35 14.46 6.47
N ALA A 311 4.40 15.51 5.66
CA ALA A 311 3.34 16.51 5.63
C ALA A 311 3.18 17.08 4.23
N ILE A 312 1.96 17.52 3.92
CA ILE A 312 1.61 18.20 2.69
C ILE A 312 1.05 19.56 3.10
N PHE A 313 1.64 20.60 2.56
CA PHE A 313 1.23 21.98 2.74
C PHE A 313 0.83 22.57 1.41
N GLU A 314 -0.05 23.55 1.46
CA GLU A 314 -0.32 24.48 0.38
C GLU A 314 0.29 25.83 0.73
N ILE A 315 0.84 26.47 -0.29
CA ILE A 315 1.37 27.83 -0.22
C ILE A 315 0.72 28.67 -1.32
N ASP A 316 0.54 29.95 -1.05
CA ASP A 316 0.13 30.94 -2.05
C ASP A 316 1.27 31.96 -2.19
N GLN A 317 1.75 32.11 -3.42
CA GLN A 317 2.73 33.13 -3.76
C GLN A 317 2.19 33.96 -4.91
N GLN A 318 1.84 35.21 -4.61
CA GLN A 318 1.34 36.19 -5.57
C GLN A 318 0.09 35.70 -6.34
N GLY A 319 -0.81 34.99 -5.66
CA GLY A 319 -2.04 34.45 -6.24
C GLY A 319 -1.83 33.14 -7.00
N THR A 320 -0.61 32.60 -7.02
CA THR A 320 -0.32 31.27 -7.57
C THR A 320 -0.18 30.26 -6.44
N ARG A 321 -0.89 29.14 -6.55
CA ARG A 321 -0.93 28.09 -5.53
C ARG A 321 0.09 27.00 -5.83
N TYR A 322 0.76 26.52 -4.79
CA TYR A 322 1.70 25.41 -4.87
C TYR A 322 1.47 24.41 -3.73
N ILE A 323 1.94 23.19 -3.94
CA ILE A 323 1.98 22.12 -2.96
C ILE A 323 3.42 21.92 -2.52
N VAL A 324 3.62 21.83 -1.21
CA VAL A 324 4.91 21.49 -0.58
C VAL A 324 4.74 20.15 0.11
N LYS A 325 5.41 19.13 -0.41
CA LYS A 325 5.47 17.79 0.18
C LYS A 325 6.76 17.69 0.99
N CYS A 326 6.64 17.35 2.27
CA CYS A 326 7.73 17.27 3.23
C CYS A 326 7.89 15.85 3.74
N TRP A 327 9.15 15.44 3.93
CA TRP A 327 9.53 14.14 4.48
C TRP A 327 10.55 14.34 5.58
N GLY A 328 10.35 13.66 6.70
CA GLY A 328 11.34 13.61 7.76
C GLY A 328 12.49 12.67 7.42
N PRO A 329 13.54 12.65 8.25
CA PRO A 329 14.75 11.86 7.98
C PRO A 329 14.49 10.37 7.75
N ARG A 330 13.43 9.80 8.36
CA ARG A 330 13.07 8.38 8.18
C ARG A 330 12.60 8.04 6.77
N HIS A 331 12.23 9.05 5.98
CA HIS A 331 11.72 8.92 4.63
C HIS A 331 12.68 9.47 3.57
N GLU A 332 13.97 9.59 3.89
CA GLU A 332 14.98 10.09 2.96
C GLU A 332 14.97 9.32 1.62
N ARG A 333 14.87 7.98 1.66
CA ARG A 333 14.81 7.16 0.44
C ARG A 333 13.59 7.45 -0.42
N ALA A 334 12.41 7.59 0.19
CA ALA A 334 11.17 7.89 -0.52
C ALA A 334 11.23 9.28 -1.18
N SER A 335 11.69 10.30 -0.43
CA SER A 335 11.90 11.64 -0.97
C SER A 335 12.94 11.66 -2.11
N ASN A 336 14.04 10.90 -1.98
CA ASN A 336 15.05 10.75 -3.03
C ASN A 336 14.46 10.13 -4.30
N ALA A 337 13.69 9.06 -4.16
CA ALA A 337 13.07 8.39 -5.29
C ALA A 337 12.11 9.33 -6.03
N GLU A 338 11.22 10.02 -5.31
CA GLU A 338 10.27 10.94 -5.93
C GLU A 338 10.95 12.14 -6.61
N ILE A 339 11.93 12.77 -5.93
CA ILE A 339 12.69 13.88 -6.51
C ILE A 339 13.46 13.43 -7.77
N ALA A 340 14.05 12.23 -7.75
CA ALA A 340 14.76 11.68 -8.91
C ALA A 340 13.86 11.51 -10.13
N VAL A 341 12.59 11.09 -9.93
CA VAL A 341 11.62 10.99 -11.03
C VAL A 341 11.37 12.36 -11.66
N TYR A 342 11.10 13.38 -10.84
CA TYR A 342 10.87 14.73 -11.36
C TYR A 342 12.11 15.36 -12.01
N GLU A 343 13.32 15.08 -11.49
CA GLU A 343 14.57 15.50 -12.12
C GLU A 343 14.71 14.88 -13.51
N ARG A 344 14.52 13.55 -13.66
CA ARG A 344 14.57 12.87 -14.95
C ARG A 344 13.51 13.37 -15.93
N LEU A 345 12.28 13.63 -15.46
CA LEU A 345 11.21 14.22 -16.28
C LEU A 345 11.61 15.59 -16.82
N ARG A 346 12.18 16.45 -15.96
CA ARG A 346 12.64 17.81 -16.33
C ARG A 346 13.83 17.76 -17.29
N GLU A 347 14.80 16.87 -17.07
CA GLU A 347 15.96 16.69 -17.95
C GLU A 347 15.54 16.18 -19.33
N SER A 348 14.61 15.24 -19.37
CA SER A 348 14.02 14.69 -20.58
C SER A 348 13.25 15.73 -21.39
N ARG A 349 12.45 16.56 -20.73
CA ARG A 349 11.67 17.63 -21.36
C ARG A 349 11.56 18.83 -20.41
N PRO A 350 12.38 19.88 -20.59
CA PRO A 350 12.40 21.03 -19.70
C PRO A 350 11.07 21.78 -19.55
N GLY A 351 10.23 21.76 -20.58
CA GLY A 351 8.87 22.33 -20.54
C GLY A 351 7.85 21.47 -19.79
N GLY A 352 8.25 20.29 -19.33
CA GLY A 352 7.37 19.35 -18.64
C GLY A 352 6.54 18.49 -19.57
N TYR A 353 5.76 17.62 -18.94
CA TYR A 353 4.71 16.82 -19.57
C TYR A 353 3.36 17.25 -19.00
N ASP A 354 2.33 17.22 -19.82
CA ASP A 354 0.96 17.57 -19.45
C ASP A 354 0.36 16.62 -18.41
N VAL A 355 0.78 15.36 -18.41
CA VAL A 355 0.33 14.31 -17.49
C VAL A 355 1.01 14.30 -16.12
N PHE A 356 1.97 15.19 -15.87
CA PHE A 356 2.70 15.29 -14.59
C PHE A 356 2.71 16.72 -14.05
N ALA A 357 2.89 16.87 -12.74
CA ALA A 357 3.24 18.15 -12.15
C ALA A 357 4.71 18.48 -12.48
N ASN A 358 5.01 19.75 -12.79
CA ASN A 358 6.40 20.17 -13.02
C ASN A 358 7.06 20.53 -11.69
N MET A 359 8.14 19.85 -11.32
CA MET A 359 8.88 20.23 -10.12
C MET A 359 9.43 21.65 -10.21
N ILE A 360 9.03 22.48 -9.24
CA ILE A 360 9.50 23.86 -9.10
C ILE A 360 10.89 23.85 -8.46
N LEU A 361 10.99 23.27 -7.26
CA LEU A 361 12.23 23.11 -6.53
C LEU A 361 12.12 21.93 -5.56
N ALA A 362 13.28 21.41 -5.15
CA ALA A 362 13.40 20.43 -4.09
C ALA A 362 14.69 20.68 -3.31
N GLY A 363 14.68 20.41 -2.00
CA GLY A 363 15.80 20.78 -1.13
C GLY A 363 15.67 20.25 0.28
N ASN A 364 16.68 20.57 1.09
CA ASN A 364 16.67 20.27 2.52
C ASN A 364 15.95 21.38 3.27
N ILE A 365 15.19 21.02 4.29
CA ILE A 365 14.58 21.97 5.21
C ILE A 365 15.65 22.43 6.18
N LEU A 366 15.98 23.72 6.16
CA LEU A 366 16.96 24.31 7.10
C LEU A 366 16.30 24.78 8.39
N CYS A 367 15.09 25.30 8.29
CA CYS A 367 14.37 25.86 9.42
C CYS A 367 12.86 25.89 9.11
N SER A 368 12.06 25.37 10.03
CA SER A 368 10.61 25.45 9.99
C SER A 368 10.05 25.11 11.37
N SER A 369 9.03 25.83 11.83
CA SER A 369 8.28 25.43 13.03
C SER A 369 7.23 24.35 12.74
N LEU A 370 6.84 24.21 11.47
CA LEU A 370 5.81 23.28 11.00
C LEU A 370 6.37 21.88 10.73
N PHE A 371 7.63 21.81 10.27
CA PHE A 371 8.31 20.58 9.89
C PHE A 371 9.82 20.72 10.12
N PRO A 372 10.33 20.42 11.32
CA PRO A 372 11.63 20.92 11.80
C PRO A 372 12.86 20.54 10.97
N ASP A 373 12.88 19.34 10.39
CA ASP A 373 14.03 18.80 9.65
C ASP A 373 13.54 17.83 8.56
N GLY A 374 14.35 17.63 7.52
CA GLY A 374 14.11 16.68 6.45
C GLY A 374 14.21 17.33 5.06
N ARG A 375 13.39 16.84 4.14
CA ARG A 375 13.40 17.27 2.73
C ARG A 375 12.04 17.77 2.29
N ALA A 376 12.04 18.67 1.32
CA ALA A 376 10.81 19.16 0.72
C ALA A 376 10.89 19.16 -0.82
N LEU A 377 9.72 18.95 -1.43
CA LEU A 377 9.47 19.05 -2.86
C LEU A 377 8.33 20.04 -3.07
N VAL A 378 8.52 21.01 -3.96
CA VAL A 378 7.50 22.00 -4.33
C VAL A 378 7.00 21.71 -5.74
N LEU A 379 5.69 21.54 -5.84
CA LEU A 379 4.95 21.27 -7.07
C LEU A 379 3.91 22.37 -7.31
N PRO A 380 3.56 22.71 -8.56
CA PRO A 380 2.39 23.53 -8.82
C PRO A 380 1.14 22.84 -8.27
N TYR A 381 0.22 23.63 -7.72
CA TYR A 381 -1.10 23.11 -7.41
C TYR A 381 -1.77 22.63 -8.69
N LYS A 382 -2.45 21.49 -8.62
CA LYS A 382 -3.21 20.90 -9.72
C LYS A 382 -4.65 20.73 -9.27
N ASP A 383 -5.55 21.34 -10.00
CA ASP A 383 -6.99 21.13 -9.84
C ASP A 383 -7.36 19.70 -10.28
N GLY A 384 -8.51 19.24 -9.78
CA GLY A 384 -9.02 17.90 -10.06
C GLY A 384 -9.37 17.11 -8.81
N GLN A 385 -10.16 16.08 -9.01
CA GLN A 385 -10.56 15.15 -7.95
C GLN A 385 -9.71 13.89 -8.04
N ILE A 386 -9.46 13.26 -6.88
CA ILE A 386 -8.77 11.97 -6.83
C ILE A 386 -9.58 10.94 -7.62
N LEU A 387 -8.96 10.33 -8.62
CA LEU A 387 -9.62 9.45 -9.59
C LEU A 387 -10.35 8.31 -8.89
N GLY A 388 -9.78 7.76 -7.82
CA GLY A 388 -10.39 6.70 -7.02
C GLY A 388 -11.80 7.04 -6.51
N TYR A 389 -12.08 8.31 -6.20
CA TYR A 389 -13.39 8.73 -5.68
C TYR A 389 -14.46 8.94 -6.75
N ILE A 390 -14.05 9.25 -7.98
CA ILE A 390 -14.98 9.60 -9.07
C ILE A 390 -15.03 8.57 -10.19
N TRP A 391 -14.17 7.54 -10.18
CA TRP A 391 -14.04 6.55 -11.25
C TRP A 391 -15.37 5.90 -11.64
N ASP A 392 -16.18 5.53 -10.65
CA ASP A 392 -17.45 4.86 -10.89
C ASP A 392 -18.54 5.82 -11.39
N ASP A 393 -18.36 7.14 -11.20
CA ASP A 393 -19.24 8.20 -11.69
C ASP A 393 -18.84 8.74 -13.08
N LEU A 394 -17.68 8.33 -13.61
CA LEU A 394 -17.23 8.71 -14.94
C LEU A 394 -18.00 7.95 -16.02
N ASP A 395 -18.33 8.64 -17.11
CA ASP A 395 -18.89 7.99 -18.28
C ASP A 395 -17.82 7.18 -19.06
N VAL A 396 -18.26 6.43 -20.08
CA VAL A 396 -17.36 5.57 -20.86
C VAL A 396 -16.28 6.39 -21.60
N ARG A 397 -16.61 7.59 -22.10
CA ARG A 397 -15.67 8.45 -22.82
C ARG A 397 -14.62 9.01 -21.87
N GLU A 398 -15.04 9.50 -20.71
CA GLU A 398 -14.15 9.98 -19.65
C GLU A 398 -13.21 8.87 -19.17
N ARG A 399 -13.72 7.66 -18.91
CA ARG A 399 -12.87 6.52 -18.50
C ARG A 399 -11.85 6.12 -19.56
N THR A 400 -12.23 6.14 -20.84
CA THR A 400 -11.32 5.87 -21.96
C THR A 400 -10.23 6.94 -22.03
N HIS A 401 -10.61 8.22 -21.99
CA HIS A 401 -9.66 9.34 -21.99
C HIS A 401 -8.65 9.25 -20.83
N VAL A 402 -9.15 9.03 -19.61
CA VAL A 402 -8.28 8.88 -18.43
C VAL A 402 -7.32 7.69 -18.59
N ARG A 403 -7.80 6.57 -19.13
CA ARG A 403 -6.95 5.40 -19.38
C ARG A 403 -5.85 5.71 -20.38
N GLU A 404 -6.17 6.39 -21.48
CA GLU A 404 -5.21 6.77 -22.52
C GLU A 404 -4.13 7.72 -21.97
N GLU A 405 -4.51 8.73 -21.17
CA GLU A 405 -3.55 9.65 -20.56
C GLU A 405 -2.69 8.98 -19.48
N CYS A 406 -3.24 8.05 -18.68
CA CYS A 406 -2.44 7.25 -17.75
C CYS A 406 -1.47 6.31 -18.49
N GLU A 407 -1.89 5.69 -19.60
CA GLU A 407 -1.01 4.87 -20.43
C GLU A 407 0.14 5.71 -21.02
N LYS A 408 -0.16 6.91 -21.51
CA LYS A 408 0.83 7.88 -21.97
C LYS A 408 1.82 8.25 -20.86
N ALA A 409 1.34 8.54 -19.64
CA ALA A 409 2.19 8.81 -18.48
C ALA A 409 3.14 7.64 -18.18
N ILE A 410 2.61 6.42 -18.13
CA ILE A 410 3.41 5.23 -17.85
C ILE A 410 4.44 4.97 -18.96
N ARG A 411 4.08 5.17 -20.24
CA ARG A 411 5.03 5.07 -21.36
C ARG A 411 6.19 6.07 -21.23
N ILE A 412 5.92 7.31 -20.78
CA ILE A 412 6.97 8.30 -20.52
C ILE A 412 7.89 7.84 -19.40
N LEU A 413 7.34 7.37 -18.27
CA LEU A 413 8.13 6.86 -17.16
C LEU A 413 9.00 5.67 -17.57
N ARG A 414 8.44 4.72 -18.32
CA ARG A 414 9.18 3.56 -18.84
C ARG A 414 10.28 3.95 -19.82
N TYR A 415 10.04 4.95 -20.66
CA TYR A 415 11.08 5.53 -21.52
C TYR A 415 12.26 6.10 -20.70
N LEU A 416 12.00 6.61 -19.50
CA LEU A 416 13.02 7.10 -18.57
C LEU A 416 13.59 6.02 -17.64
N SER A 417 13.32 4.75 -17.93
CA SER A 417 13.69 3.60 -17.10
C SER A 417 13.12 3.68 -15.68
N ILE A 418 11.88 4.13 -15.55
CA ILE A 418 11.17 4.29 -14.27
C ILE A 418 9.92 3.41 -14.26
N ARG A 419 9.74 2.65 -13.18
CA ARG A 419 8.51 1.93 -12.83
C ARG A 419 7.91 2.52 -11.57
N VAL A 420 6.59 2.63 -11.50
CA VAL A 420 5.88 3.12 -10.30
C VAL A 420 4.99 2.00 -9.77
N PRO A 421 5.43 1.25 -8.74
CA PRO A 421 4.64 0.14 -8.23
C PRO A 421 3.30 0.57 -7.62
N ASP A 422 3.27 1.72 -6.95
CA ASP A 422 2.05 2.29 -6.38
C ASP A 422 1.34 3.24 -7.36
N ALA A 423 1.09 2.77 -8.57
CA ALA A 423 0.35 3.54 -9.56
C ALA A 423 -1.18 3.52 -9.29
N GLY A 424 -1.65 3.49 -8.05
CA GLY A 424 -3.10 3.37 -7.77
C GLY A 424 -3.91 4.60 -8.24
N LYS A 425 -5.24 4.45 -8.39
CA LYS A 425 -6.14 5.58 -8.75
C LYS A 425 -6.12 6.72 -7.72
N HIS A 426 -5.64 6.46 -6.50
CA HIS A 426 -5.49 7.48 -5.46
C HIS A 426 -4.33 8.47 -5.76
N ASN A 427 -3.40 8.08 -6.64
CA ASN A 427 -2.26 8.88 -7.09
C ASN A 427 -2.52 9.56 -8.45
N VAL A 428 -3.77 9.63 -8.89
CA VAL A 428 -4.18 10.29 -10.14
C VAL A 428 -5.26 11.33 -9.83
N LEU A 429 -5.06 12.56 -10.29
CA LEU A 429 -6.07 13.61 -10.31
C LEU A 429 -6.72 13.68 -11.69
N TYR A 430 -8.04 13.86 -11.71
CA TYR A 430 -8.79 14.14 -12.94
C TYR A 430 -9.67 15.38 -12.77
N GLU A 431 -9.46 16.37 -13.62
CA GLU A 431 -10.25 17.60 -13.69
C GLU A 431 -11.23 17.51 -14.86
N ARG A 432 -12.52 17.33 -14.55
CA ARG A 432 -13.57 17.08 -15.57
C ARG A 432 -13.73 18.23 -16.56
N ASP A 433 -13.61 19.47 -16.09
CA ASP A 433 -13.86 20.67 -16.91
C ASP A 433 -12.83 20.85 -18.03
N THR A 434 -11.57 20.51 -17.76
CA THR A 434 -10.44 20.63 -18.70
C THR A 434 -10.08 19.30 -19.36
N GLY A 435 -10.53 18.18 -18.79
CA GLY A 435 -10.08 16.84 -19.15
C GLY A 435 -8.64 16.54 -18.69
N ALA A 436 -8.03 17.38 -17.84
CA ALA A 436 -6.66 17.19 -17.40
C ALA A 436 -6.52 15.98 -16.47
N VAL A 437 -5.53 15.13 -16.76
CA VAL A 437 -5.16 13.96 -15.95
C VAL A 437 -3.75 14.18 -15.44
N THR A 438 -3.55 14.16 -14.12
CA THR A 438 -2.22 14.32 -13.51
C THR A 438 -1.88 13.12 -12.64
N MET A 439 -0.80 12.42 -12.97
CA MET A 439 -0.22 11.37 -12.13
C MET A 439 0.78 12.00 -11.15
N LEU A 440 0.69 11.59 -9.87
CA LEU A 440 1.44 12.13 -8.74
C LEU A 440 2.03 10.99 -7.90
N ASP A 441 2.74 11.36 -6.83
CA ASP A 441 3.27 10.48 -5.79
C ASP A 441 4.20 9.36 -6.30
N PHE A 442 5.47 9.71 -6.49
CA PHE A 442 6.48 8.79 -7.01
C PHE A 442 7.42 8.23 -5.92
N GLU A 443 7.00 8.20 -4.66
CA GLU A 443 7.83 7.75 -3.54
C GLU A 443 8.29 6.29 -3.66
N THR A 444 7.46 5.46 -4.29
CA THR A 444 7.73 4.04 -4.49
C THR A 444 8.45 3.76 -5.80
N ALA A 445 8.78 4.80 -6.59
CA ALA A 445 9.34 4.64 -7.91
C ALA A 445 10.71 3.91 -7.88
N MET A 446 10.90 3.06 -8.87
CA MET A 446 12.06 2.19 -8.99
C MET A 446 12.69 2.31 -10.38
N GLU A 447 13.97 2.01 -10.45
CA GLU A 447 14.64 1.86 -11.75
C GLU A 447 14.15 0.58 -12.44
N CYS A 448 13.86 0.70 -13.73
CA CYS A 448 13.43 -0.41 -14.57
C CYS A 448 14.17 -0.30 -15.91
N PRO A 449 15.21 -1.10 -16.15
CA PRO A 449 15.98 -1.04 -17.39
C PRO A 449 15.09 -1.25 -18.63
N GLN A 450 15.31 -0.45 -19.68
CA GLN A 450 14.57 -0.55 -20.95
C GLN A 450 14.67 -1.93 -21.63
N SER A 451 15.71 -2.71 -21.32
CA SER A 451 15.92 -4.06 -21.88
C SER A 451 14.95 -5.10 -21.36
N GLU A 452 14.27 -4.84 -20.24
CA GLU A 452 13.34 -5.79 -19.65
C GLU A 452 11.95 -5.61 -20.28
N HIS A 453 11.44 -6.67 -20.92
CA HIS A 453 10.03 -6.76 -21.33
C HIS A 453 9.15 -6.88 -20.08
N VAL A 454 9.05 -5.79 -19.31
CA VAL A 454 8.20 -5.71 -18.14
C VAL A 454 6.79 -5.35 -18.59
N PRO A 455 5.76 -6.16 -18.28
CA PRO A 455 4.37 -5.78 -18.53
C PRO A 455 4.03 -4.44 -17.87
N TYR A 456 3.06 -3.71 -18.43
CA TYR A 456 2.50 -2.49 -17.84
C TYR A 456 1.65 -2.80 -16.61
N VAL A 457 2.28 -3.34 -15.57
CA VAL A 457 1.64 -3.71 -14.30
C VAL A 457 0.99 -2.50 -13.62
N GLU A 458 1.48 -1.29 -13.87
CA GLU A 458 0.88 -0.04 -13.39
C GLU A 458 -0.55 0.16 -13.93
N LEU A 459 -0.81 -0.18 -15.20
CA LEU A 459 -2.16 -0.10 -15.79
C LEU A 459 -3.10 -1.12 -15.15
N LEU A 460 -2.58 -2.30 -14.80
CA LEU A 460 -3.35 -3.31 -14.07
C LEU A 460 -3.67 -2.82 -12.65
N SER A 461 -2.72 -2.19 -11.94
CA SER A 461 -2.97 -1.57 -10.64
C SER A 461 -4.00 -0.44 -10.73
N LEU A 462 -3.94 0.40 -11.77
CA LEU A 462 -4.89 1.48 -11.99
C LEU A 462 -6.29 0.98 -12.29
N PHE A 463 -6.46 0.05 -13.23
CA PHE A 463 -7.76 -0.22 -13.84
C PHE A 463 -8.25 -1.64 -13.63
N GLY A 464 -7.44 -2.50 -13.02
CA GLY A 464 -7.66 -3.94 -13.00
C GLY A 464 -7.52 -4.57 -14.38
N ASP A 465 -7.74 -5.88 -14.43
CA ASP A 465 -7.85 -6.59 -15.70
C ASP A 465 -9.18 -6.23 -16.39
N SER A 466 -9.09 -5.53 -17.53
CA SER A 466 -10.25 -5.13 -18.32
C SER A 466 -11.09 -6.33 -18.80
N THR A 467 -10.48 -7.51 -18.95
CA THR A 467 -11.20 -8.72 -19.38
C THR A 467 -12.15 -9.27 -18.31
N ARG A 468 -11.97 -8.88 -17.04
CA ARG A 468 -12.78 -9.39 -15.92
C ARG A 468 -14.12 -8.66 -15.76
N ARG A 469 -14.19 -7.37 -16.05
CA ARG A 469 -15.42 -6.57 -15.86
C ARG A 469 -16.55 -6.95 -16.82
N GLU A 470 -16.21 -7.42 -18.02
CA GLU A 470 -17.23 -7.93 -18.96
C GLU A 470 -17.95 -9.18 -18.42
N ARG A 471 -17.29 -10.00 -17.57
CA ARG A 471 -17.89 -11.21 -17.00
C ARG A 471 -18.85 -10.96 -15.83
N THR A 472 -18.64 -9.88 -15.06
CA THR A 472 -19.51 -9.57 -13.90
C THR A 472 -20.75 -8.79 -14.30
N SER A 473 -20.75 -8.07 -15.43
CA SER A 473 -21.95 -7.46 -16.00
C SER A 473 -22.96 -8.49 -16.53
N ASP A 474 -22.50 -9.66 -16.97
CA ASP A 474 -23.35 -10.69 -17.57
C ASP A 474 -24.01 -11.64 -16.55
N THR A 475 -23.70 -11.50 -15.25
CA THR A 475 -24.20 -12.40 -14.19
C THR A 475 -25.21 -11.77 -13.22
N LEU A 476 -25.69 -10.54 -13.49
CA LEU A 476 -26.92 -10.07 -12.84
C LEU A 476 -28.10 -10.84 -13.44
N PRO A 477 -28.82 -11.69 -12.67
CA PRO A 477 -29.95 -12.43 -13.21
C PRO A 477 -31.04 -11.43 -13.62
N GLY A 478 -31.38 -11.51 -14.90
CA GLY A 478 -32.39 -10.69 -15.54
C GLY A 478 -33.69 -10.62 -14.74
N ARG A 479 -34.15 -9.38 -14.64
CA ARG A 479 -35.55 -8.99 -14.50
C ARG A 479 -36.40 -9.92 -15.38
N LEU A 480 -37.28 -10.71 -14.75
CA LEU A 480 -38.28 -11.54 -15.41
C LEU A 480 -39.02 -10.73 -16.49
N MET A 481 -38.72 -11.02 -17.75
CA MET A 481 -39.60 -10.74 -18.87
C MET A 481 -40.03 -12.09 -19.42
N SER A 482 -41.29 -12.41 -19.13
CA SER A 482 -42.09 -13.45 -19.75
C SER A 482 -42.12 -13.29 -21.27
N GLY A 483 -41.88 -14.37 -22.01
CA GLY A 483 -42.06 -14.41 -23.45
C GLY A 483 -41.74 -15.79 -24.03
N ASP A 484 -42.78 -16.57 -24.25
CA ASP A 484 -42.79 -17.84 -24.97
C ASP A 484 -42.13 -17.76 -26.35
N GLY A 485 -41.52 -18.85 -26.80
CA GLY A 485 -41.11 -19.00 -28.21
C GLY A 485 -40.20 -20.18 -28.47
N LEU A 486 -40.80 -21.33 -28.78
CA LEU A 486 -40.15 -22.47 -29.43
C LEU A 486 -39.31 -22.03 -30.63
N PHE A 487 -38.12 -22.61 -30.82
CA PHE A 487 -37.76 -23.30 -32.08
C PHE A 487 -36.50 -24.15 -31.90
N SER A 488 -36.64 -25.42 -32.28
CA SER A 488 -35.63 -26.46 -32.43
C SER A 488 -34.76 -26.26 -33.67
N GLY A 489 -33.50 -26.71 -33.63
CA GLY A 489 -32.68 -26.87 -34.83
C GLY A 489 -31.29 -27.45 -34.55
N GLU A 490 -31.19 -28.78 -34.60
CA GLU A 490 -29.95 -29.53 -34.79
C GLU A 490 -29.25 -29.14 -36.10
N SER A 491 -27.91 -29.08 -36.12
CA SER A 491 -27.13 -29.78 -37.14
C SER A 491 -25.63 -29.80 -36.83
N ASP A 492 -25.19 -31.03 -36.68
CA ASP A 492 -23.88 -31.64 -36.73
C ASP A 492 -22.87 -31.21 -37.83
N PHE A 493 -21.60 -31.47 -37.50
CA PHE A 493 -20.48 -31.94 -38.36
C PHE A 493 -19.91 -31.06 -39.50
N ARG A 494 -18.63 -30.68 -39.36
CA ARG A 494 -17.47 -31.30 -40.07
C ARG A 494 -16.14 -30.55 -39.82
N LYS A 495 -15.13 -31.28 -39.34
CA LYS A 495 -13.68 -31.04 -39.60
C LYS A 495 -13.35 -31.53 -41.02
N PRO A 496 -12.31 -30.99 -41.69
CA PRO A 496 -10.97 -31.61 -41.68
C PRO A 496 -9.84 -30.56 -41.53
N GLY A 497 -8.70 -30.84 -40.91
CA GLY A 497 -7.57 -31.61 -41.46
C GLY A 497 -6.46 -30.63 -41.91
N LEU A 498 -5.48 -30.31 -41.06
CA LEU A 498 -4.11 -30.88 -41.07
C LEU A 498 -3.41 -30.87 -42.44
N CYS A 499 -2.44 -29.95 -42.61
CA CYS A 499 -1.01 -30.23 -42.87
C CYS A 499 -0.32 -29.08 -43.63
N GLY A 500 0.94 -28.82 -43.25
CA GLY A 500 1.98 -28.53 -44.24
C GLY A 500 2.64 -27.15 -44.20
N ALA A 501 3.73 -27.09 -43.44
CA ALA A 501 5.04 -26.55 -43.83
C ALA A 501 5.16 -25.14 -44.45
N THR A 502 5.97 -24.34 -43.76
CA THR A 502 6.80 -23.19 -44.19
C THR A 502 7.85 -23.60 -45.26
N PRO A 503 8.80 -22.75 -45.74
CA PRO A 503 9.10 -21.35 -45.43
C PRO A 503 9.43 -20.45 -46.66
N ASP A 504 9.86 -19.23 -46.34
CA ASP A 504 10.71 -18.31 -47.11
C ASP A 504 10.06 -17.37 -48.14
N GLY A 505 10.21 -16.07 -47.85
CA GLY A 505 9.81 -14.97 -48.72
C GLY A 505 10.28 -13.63 -48.17
N VAL A 506 11.59 -13.39 -48.26
CA VAL A 506 12.19 -12.04 -48.12
C VAL A 506 11.60 -11.14 -49.19
N VAL A 507 10.86 -10.10 -48.80
CA VAL A 507 10.63 -8.91 -49.64
C VAL A 507 10.76 -7.65 -48.78
N ASN A 508 11.88 -6.99 -49.00
CA ASN A 508 12.09 -5.58 -48.74
C ASN A 508 11.34 -4.78 -49.82
N VAL A 509 10.74 -3.62 -49.50
CA VAL A 509 10.56 -2.42 -50.36
C VAL A 509 9.49 -1.46 -49.78
N ASN A 510 9.99 -0.31 -49.34
CA ASN A 510 9.51 1.08 -49.51
C ASN A 510 8.09 1.55 -49.12
N ARG A 511 8.14 2.64 -48.32
CA ARG A 511 7.54 3.97 -48.56
C ARG A 511 6.24 4.02 -49.37
N PHE A 512 5.18 4.51 -48.75
CA PHE A 512 4.31 5.58 -49.27
C PHE A 512 3.64 6.23 -48.04
N SER A 513 3.93 7.49 -47.71
CA SER A 513 3.22 8.69 -48.20
C SER A 513 1.90 8.94 -47.48
N SER A 514 1.91 10.03 -46.69
CA SER A 514 0.72 10.83 -46.35
C SER A 514 -0.23 11.03 -47.53
N PRO A 515 -1.51 11.30 -47.23
CA PRO A 515 -2.06 12.54 -47.74
C PRO A 515 -2.75 13.41 -46.67
N ARG A 516 -2.64 14.70 -46.97
CA ARG A 516 -3.18 15.88 -46.32
C ARG A 516 -4.71 16.03 -46.49
N LEU A 517 -5.26 16.79 -45.54
CA LEU A 517 -6.34 17.79 -45.65
C LEU A 517 -7.79 17.32 -45.87
N ARG A 518 -8.65 17.72 -44.93
CA ARG A 518 -9.77 18.63 -45.23
C ARG A 518 -10.16 19.46 -44.00
N ALA A 519 -10.03 20.77 -44.16
CA ALA A 519 -10.69 21.77 -43.35
C ALA A 519 -12.17 21.82 -43.72
N ILE A 520 -13.05 22.03 -42.74
CA ILE A 520 -14.41 22.52 -42.94
C ILE A 520 -14.64 23.62 -41.90
N GLU A 521 -14.67 24.86 -42.37
CA GLU A 521 -15.33 25.97 -41.72
C GLU A 521 -16.85 25.81 -41.87
N SER A 522 -17.60 26.11 -40.81
CA SER A 522 -19.03 26.41 -40.92
C SER A 522 -19.42 27.36 -39.79
N SER A 523 -19.39 28.65 -40.11
CA SER A 523 -20.08 29.71 -39.40
C SER A 523 -21.59 29.49 -39.42
N ARG A 524 -22.26 29.62 -38.27
CA ARG A 524 -23.67 30.04 -38.22
C ARG A 524 -23.97 30.76 -36.91
N GLU A 525 -24.12 32.06 -37.02
CA GLU A 525 -24.85 32.90 -36.07
C GLU A 525 -26.32 32.47 -36.03
N THR A 526 -26.93 32.45 -34.85
CA THR A 526 -28.21 33.13 -34.54
C THR A 526 -28.66 32.75 -33.12
N GLY A 527 -29.19 33.74 -32.40
CA GLY A 527 -30.29 33.48 -31.45
C GLY A 527 -30.00 33.76 -29.98
N SER A 528 -29.91 35.04 -29.64
CA SER A 528 -30.07 35.56 -28.28
C SER A 528 -31.32 35.01 -27.59
N ARG A 529 -31.16 34.42 -26.40
CA ARG A 529 -32.27 34.26 -25.45
C ARG A 529 -31.78 34.41 -24.02
N MET A 530 -31.99 35.60 -23.46
CA MET A 530 -31.92 35.88 -22.03
C MET A 530 -32.77 34.87 -21.26
N ARG A 531 -32.14 34.13 -20.34
CA ARG A 531 -32.83 33.50 -19.20
C ARG A 531 -32.34 34.16 -17.92
N ARG A 532 -33.31 34.60 -17.13
CA ARG A 532 -33.17 35.17 -15.78
C ARG A 532 -32.48 34.18 -14.84
N PRO A 533 -31.78 34.66 -13.80
CA PRO A 533 -31.17 33.79 -12.80
C PRO A 533 -32.26 33.23 -11.85
N PRO A 534 -32.17 31.97 -11.39
CA PRO A 534 -32.93 31.53 -10.24
C PRO A 534 -32.16 31.88 -8.95
N ASN A 535 -32.83 32.70 -8.14
CA ASN A 535 -32.80 32.82 -6.69
C ASN A 535 -31.77 32.00 -5.89
N SER A 536 -30.96 32.75 -5.15
CA SER A 536 -30.52 32.54 -3.75
C SER A 536 -30.83 31.16 -3.14
N PHE A 537 -29.78 30.36 -2.99
CA PHE A 537 -29.72 29.34 -1.95
C PHE A 537 -29.53 30.04 -0.60
N GLU A 538 -30.52 29.91 0.27
CA GLU A 538 -30.40 30.19 1.70
C GLU A 538 -29.38 29.23 2.31
N ALA A 539 -28.45 29.78 3.07
CA ALA A 539 -27.54 29.02 3.90
C ALA A 539 -28.33 28.49 5.12
N ASP A 540 -28.45 27.17 5.23
CA ASP A 540 -28.88 26.52 6.46
C ASP A 540 -27.86 26.82 7.57
N GLY A 541 -28.18 27.82 8.37
CA GLY A 541 -27.46 28.17 9.59
C GLY A 541 -27.58 27.04 10.61
N PHE A 542 -26.45 26.42 10.95
CA PHE A 542 -26.32 25.48 12.04
C PHE A 542 -26.68 26.18 13.37
N ASN A 543 -27.90 25.97 13.85
CA ASN A 543 -28.46 26.62 15.02
C ASN A 543 -27.96 25.95 16.31
N ILE A 544 -26.79 26.39 16.80
CA ILE A 544 -26.25 26.03 18.12
C ILE A 544 -27.01 26.84 19.19
N ARG A 545 -28.26 26.49 19.48
CA ARG A 545 -29.01 27.10 20.60
C ARG A 545 -29.67 26.13 21.59
N ASN A 546 -29.43 24.83 21.47
CA ASN A 546 -30.06 23.84 22.37
C ASN A 546 -29.08 22.94 23.14
N PHE A 547 -27.91 23.45 23.53
CA PHE A 547 -27.16 22.81 24.63
C PHE A 547 -27.63 23.41 25.95
N LYS A 548 -28.30 22.58 26.77
CA LYS A 548 -28.69 22.96 28.13
C LYS A 548 -27.43 23.41 28.89
N PRO A 549 -27.46 24.56 29.60
CA PRO A 549 -26.30 25.11 30.31
C PRO A 549 -25.68 24.14 31.33
N VAL A 550 -26.45 23.15 31.80
CA VAL A 550 -26.00 22.08 32.69
C VAL A 550 -24.87 21.22 32.07
N THR A 551 -24.88 21.02 30.74
CA THR A 551 -23.92 20.16 30.04
C THR A 551 -22.55 20.83 29.91
N ILE A 552 -22.51 22.15 29.72
CA ILE A 552 -21.26 22.91 29.58
C ILE A 552 -20.55 23.00 30.93
N VAL A 553 -21.31 23.20 32.02
CA VAL A 553 -20.76 23.22 33.38
C VAL A 553 -20.19 21.86 33.78
N ALA A 554 -20.89 20.75 33.44
CA ALA A 554 -20.39 19.41 33.71
C ALA A 554 -19.09 19.09 32.97
N VAL A 555 -18.99 19.47 31.69
CA VAL A 555 -17.76 19.29 30.90
C VAL A 555 -16.62 20.14 31.46
N ALA A 556 -16.88 21.39 31.85
CA ALA A 556 -15.87 22.25 32.46
C ALA A 556 -15.35 21.69 33.80
N ILE A 557 -16.23 21.12 34.64
CA ILE A 557 -15.85 20.47 35.90
C ILE A 557 -14.99 19.22 35.63
N ILE A 558 -15.37 18.38 34.66
CA ILE A 558 -14.60 17.18 34.28
C ILE A 558 -13.21 17.58 33.79
N VAL A 559 -13.10 18.60 32.93
CA VAL A 559 -11.81 19.10 32.44
C VAL A 559 -10.95 19.65 33.60
N ALA A 560 -11.54 20.40 34.54
CA ALA A 560 -10.83 20.91 35.70
C ALA A 560 -10.29 19.79 36.61
N ILE A 561 -11.07 18.72 36.82
CA ILE A 561 -10.66 17.54 37.59
C ILE A 561 -9.48 16.82 36.90
N ILE A 562 -9.56 16.62 35.58
CA ILE A 562 -8.49 15.98 34.81
C ILE A 562 -7.19 16.79 34.90
N VAL A 563 -7.27 18.11 34.75
CA VAL A 563 -6.10 19.00 34.88
C VAL A 563 -5.50 18.92 36.28
N ALA A 564 -6.33 18.92 37.34
CA ALA A 564 -5.86 18.80 38.72
C ALA A 564 -5.13 17.46 38.98
N ILE A 565 -5.64 16.36 38.43
CA ILE A 565 -5.02 15.03 38.53
C ILE A 565 -3.66 15.01 37.83
N ILE A 566 -3.57 15.57 36.61
CA ILE A 566 -2.31 15.63 35.85
C ILE A 566 -1.26 16.45 36.62
N VAL A 567 -1.65 17.61 37.17
CA VAL A 567 -0.75 18.45 37.96
C VAL A 567 -0.26 17.70 39.21
N ALA A 568 -1.14 16.99 39.92
CA ALA A 568 -0.75 16.20 41.09
C ALA A 568 0.24 15.08 40.75
N ILE A 569 0.07 14.39 39.61
CA ILE A 569 1.00 13.36 39.13
C ILE A 569 2.36 13.96 38.80
N ILE A 570 2.40 15.10 38.11
CA ILE A 570 3.65 15.79 37.77
C ILE A 570 4.40 16.21 39.04
N VAL A 571 3.69 16.78 40.02
CA VAL A 571 4.30 17.17 41.31
C VAL A 571 4.86 15.95 42.05
N ALA A 572 4.13 14.82 42.08
CA ALA A 572 4.60 13.59 42.71
C ALA A 572 5.88 13.05 42.04
N ILE A 573 5.96 13.09 40.70
CA ILE A 573 7.15 12.69 39.95
C ILE A 573 8.33 13.61 40.28
N ILE A 574 8.11 14.93 40.31
CA ILE A 574 9.18 15.89 40.65
C ILE A 574 9.68 15.66 42.07
N VAL A 575 8.79 15.43 43.05
CA VAL A 575 9.17 15.13 44.43
C VAL A 575 9.97 13.82 44.50
N ALA A 576 9.55 12.77 43.78
CA ALA A 576 10.28 11.51 43.74
C ALA A 576 11.70 11.68 43.13
N ILE A 577 11.85 12.50 42.09
CA ILE A 577 13.15 12.81 41.50
C ILE A 577 14.01 13.61 42.50
N VAL A 578 13.47 14.64 43.12
CA VAL A 578 14.22 15.49 44.06
C VAL A 578 14.64 14.71 45.32
N VAL A 579 13.76 13.87 45.86
CA VAL A 579 14.05 13.04 47.04
C VAL A 579 15.01 11.91 46.67
N GLY A 580 14.85 11.28 45.49
CA GLY A 580 15.75 10.22 45.00
C GLY A 580 17.16 10.71 44.68
N VAL A 581 17.34 11.99 44.35
CA VAL A 581 18.66 12.61 44.15
C VAL A 581 19.36 12.92 45.48
N SER A 582 18.62 13.03 46.60
CA SER A 582 19.20 13.41 47.89
C SER A 582 19.67 12.25 48.77
N SER A 583 19.49 10.98 48.36
CA SER A 583 19.86 9.80 49.16
C SER A 583 21.12 9.05 48.70
N ASN A 584 21.88 9.58 47.76
CA ASN A 584 23.16 8.97 47.34
C ASN A 584 24.37 9.64 48.02
N THR A 585 24.55 9.34 49.31
CA THR A 585 25.88 9.43 49.96
C THR A 585 26.48 8.02 50.02
N PRO A 586 27.65 7.76 49.41
CA PRO A 586 28.25 6.44 49.41
C PRO A 586 29.15 6.29 50.64
N GLU A 587 28.75 5.43 51.59
CA GLU A 587 29.66 4.81 52.54
C GLU A 587 29.66 3.29 52.32
N GLY A 588 30.82 2.76 51.90
CA GLY A 588 31.27 1.41 52.24
C GLY A 588 31.15 0.30 51.18
N CYS A 589 32.32 -0.24 50.79
CA CYS A 589 32.61 -1.60 50.28
C CYS A 589 31.93 -2.02 48.95
N ASP A 590 32.55 -2.71 47.99
CA ASP A 590 33.84 -3.38 47.85
C ASP A 590 34.19 -3.44 46.36
N THR A 591 35.48 -3.63 46.10
CA THR A 591 36.16 -3.86 44.81
C THR A 591 35.44 -4.79 43.83
N ILE A 592 35.15 -4.28 42.62
CA ILE A 592 35.05 -5.08 41.38
C ILE A 592 35.81 -4.32 40.28
N GLU A 593 36.91 -4.92 39.80
CA GLU A 593 37.68 -4.44 38.67
C GLU A 593 36.93 -4.66 37.35
N TYR A 594 36.83 -3.61 36.52
CA TYR A 594 36.55 -3.70 35.09
C TYR A 594 37.58 -2.88 34.29
N PRO A 595 37.95 -3.32 33.07
CA PRO A 595 39.11 -2.82 32.34
C PRO A 595 38.88 -1.48 31.63
N PRO A 596 39.96 -0.75 31.26
CA PRO A 596 39.87 0.64 30.83
C PRO A 596 39.62 0.75 29.33
N PHE A 597 38.50 1.36 28.94
CA PHE A 597 38.35 1.91 27.59
C PHE A 597 37.51 3.19 27.66
N LEU A 598 38.03 4.26 27.02
CA LEU A 598 37.46 5.61 26.86
C LEU A 598 37.88 6.70 27.87
N GLU A 599 39.19 6.90 28.02
CA GLU A 599 39.74 8.27 28.08
C GLU A 599 40.32 8.64 26.70
N LYS A 600 39.51 9.33 25.88
CA LYS A 600 39.95 10.24 24.83
C LYS A 600 38.72 10.88 24.19
N LEU A 601 38.33 12.05 24.69
CA LEU A 601 37.80 13.20 23.94
C LEU A 601 37.24 14.23 24.95
N LYS A 602 38.16 14.90 25.65
CA LYS A 602 37.97 16.27 26.12
C LYS A 602 39.20 17.06 25.72
N GLY A 603 39.07 17.85 24.66
CA GLY A 603 40.14 18.72 24.18
C GLY A 603 40.08 19.02 22.69
N ARG A 604 39.00 19.68 22.24
CA ARG A 604 39.01 20.81 21.28
C ARG A 604 37.60 21.29 21.02
#